data_AF-A0A7C6FP83-F1
#
_entry.id   AF-A0A7C6FP83-F1
#
_cell.length_a   1.000
_cell.length_b   1.000
_cell.length_c   1.000
_cell.angle_alpha   90.00
_cell.angle_beta   90.00
_cell.angle_gamma   90.00
#
_symmetry.space_group_name_H-M   'P 1'
#
loop_
_entity.id
_entity.type
_entity.pdbx_description
1 polymer ?
#
loop_
_entity_poly.entity_id
_entity_poly.type
_entity_poly.pdbx_seq_one_letter_code
_entity_poly.pdbx_strand_id
1 'polypeptide(L)'
;MSSKLLSEDLRNASRKFAEEIMQTTVYKQFQITHSAILGNEVASSIMDLLRDEQERLLEISLERDIEESDFTELNNLHEKSKNNQLIHSYLEAEKSLFQLTQALNSEITSLIGFDFALSVMHRDDDDEEEVWE
;
A
#
# COMPACT_ATOMS: atom_id res chain seq x y z
N MET A 1 20.69 -2.18 13.26
CA MET A 1 21.54 -1.07 12.81
C MET A 1 20.73 0.22 12.91
N SER A 2 21.10 1.14 13.80
CA SER A 2 20.33 2.38 14.02
C SER A 2 20.66 3.36 12.89
N SER A 3 19.64 3.77 12.13
CA SER A 3 19.78 4.86 11.16
C SER A 3 20.29 6.09 11.91
N LYS A 4 21.54 6.47 11.64
CA LYS A 4 22.21 7.67 12.18
C LYS A 4 21.61 8.99 11.67
N LEU A 5 20.51 8.94 10.91
CA LEU A 5 19.97 10.09 10.18
C LEU A 5 18.90 10.87 10.94
N LEU A 6 18.25 10.29 11.96
CA LEU A 6 17.17 10.94 12.71
C LEU A 6 17.61 11.25 14.14
N SER A 7 17.31 12.47 14.63
CA SER A 7 17.49 12.82 16.04
C SER A 7 16.67 11.89 16.94
N GLU A 8 17.05 11.77 18.21
CA GLU A 8 16.29 10.98 19.18
C GLU A 8 14.86 11.51 19.36
N ASP A 9 14.71 12.84 19.40
CA ASP A 9 13.40 13.49 19.48
C ASP A 9 12.51 13.15 18.29
N LEU A 10 13.06 13.18 17.07
CA LEU A 10 12.31 12.85 15.86
C LEU A 10 11.90 11.37 15.85
N ARG A 11 12.78 10.46 16.27
CA ARG A 11 12.44 9.03 16.41
C ARG A 11 11.34 8.81 17.44
N ASN A 12 11.39 9.50 18.58
CA ASN A 12 10.37 9.40 19.61
C ASN A 12 9.02 9.96 19.14
N ALA A 13 9.03 11.10 18.43
CA ALA A 13 7.84 11.66 17.80
C ALA A 13 7.24 10.72 16.75
N SER A 14 8.05 10.13 15.86
CA SER A 14 7.59 9.14 14.87
C SER A 14 6.99 7.90 15.52
N ARG A 15 7.60 7.40 16.61
CA ARG A 15 7.06 6.25 17.36
C ARG A 15 5.70 6.58 17.97
N LYS A 16 5.59 7.73 18.65
CA LYS A 16 4.33 8.18 19.24
C LYS A 16 3.25 8.36 18.16
N PHE A 17 3.60 8.93 17.02
CA PHE A 17 2.68 9.07 15.90
C PHE A 17 2.18 7.72 15.38
N ALA A 18 3.07 6.73 15.21
CA ALA A 18 2.67 5.37 14.85
C ALA A 18 1.74 4.74 15.89
N GLU A 19 2.03 4.92 17.18
CA GLU A 19 1.17 4.44 18.27
C GLU A 19 -0.24 5.04 18.20
N GLU A 20 -0.37 6.35 17.93
CA GLU A 20 -1.67 7.01 17.77
C GLU A 20 -2.45 6.46 16.56
N ILE A 21 -1.78 6.21 15.43
CA ILE A 21 -2.40 5.56 14.25
C ILE A 21 -2.96 4.19 14.64
N MET A 22 -2.19 3.40 15.39
CA MET A 22 -2.61 2.07 15.83
C MET A 22 -3.82 2.12 16.79
N GLN A 23 -4.05 3.25 17.47
CA GLN A 23 -5.22 3.43 18.32
C GLN A 23 -6.50 3.82 17.58
N THR A 24 -6.40 4.21 16.30
CA THR A 24 -7.56 4.58 15.49
C THR A 24 -8.52 3.41 15.30
N THR A 25 -9.82 3.73 15.22
CA THR A 25 -10.86 2.73 14.92
C THR A 25 -10.62 2.05 13.57
N VAL A 26 -10.13 2.80 12.58
CA VAL A 26 -9.82 2.28 11.24
C VAL A 26 -8.73 1.21 11.30
N TYR A 27 -7.60 1.48 11.97
CA TYR A 27 -6.52 0.50 12.10
C TYR A 27 -6.97 -0.74 12.88
N LYS A 28 -7.68 -0.55 13.99
CA LYS A 28 -8.23 -1.65 14.79
C LYS A 28 -9.20 -2.52 13.99
N GLN A 29 -10.08 -1.89 13.20
CA GLN A 29 -11.02 -2.61 12.34
C GLN A 29 -10.29 -3.45 11.29
N PHE A 30 -9.24 -2.89 10.66
CA PHE A 30 -8.38 -3.63 9.75
C PHE A 30 -7.72 -4.83 10.45
N GLN A 31 -7.16 -4.66 11.65
CA GLN A 31 -6.55 -5.78 12.38
C GLN A 31 -7.55 -6.89 12.69
N ILE A 32 -8.78 -6.55 13.06
CA ILE A 32 -9.85 -7.51 13.34
C ILE A 32 -10.20 -8.29 12.08
N THR A 33 -10.46 -7.61 10.97
CA THR A 33 -10.86 -8.29 9.72
C THR A 33 -9.73 -9.09 9.11
N HIS A 34 -8.49 -8.60 9.17
CA HIS A 34 -7.30 -9.33 8.77
C HIS A 34 -7.12 -10.62 9.58
N SER A 35 -7.25 -10.54 10.91
CA SER A 35 -7.17 -11.73 11.77
C SER A 35 -8.31 -12.72 11.48
N ALA A 36 -9.50 -12.23 11.14
CA ALA A 36 -10.63 -13.08 10.76
C ALA A 36 -10.40 -13.82 9.42
N ILE A 37 -9.71 -13.20 8.45
CA ILE A 37 -9.27 -13.87 7.21
C ILE A 37 -8.27 -14.97 7.52
N LEU A 38 -7.22 -14.66 8.28
CA LEU A 38 -6.19 -15.65 8.62
C LEU A 38 -6.74 -16.83 9.45
N GLY A 39 -7.77 -16.59 10.27
CA GLY A 39 -8.46 -17.62 11.03
C GLY A 39 -9.45 -18.46 10.21
N ASN A 40 -9.71 -18.11 8.94
CA ASN A 40 -10.65 -18.80 8.07
C ASN A 40 -9.93 -19.39 6.85
N GLU A 41 -9.76 -20.71 6.83
CA GLU A 41 -9.01 -21.42 5.79
C GLU A 41 -9.53 -21.14 4.38
N VAL A 42 -10.85 -21.11 4.19
CA VAL A 42 -11.46 -20.84 2.87
C VAL A 42 -11.15 -19.42 2.41
N ALA A 43 -11.33 -18.43 3.28
CA ALA A 43 -11.07 -17.04 2.95
C ALA A 43 -9.58 -16.77 2.70
N SER A 44 -8.70 -17.30 3.56
CA SER A 44 -7.25 -17.20 3.39
C SER A 44 -6.80 -17.84 2.09
N SER A 45 -7.28 -19.05 1.78
CA SER A 45 -6.92 -19.75 0.53
C SER A 45 -7.36 -18.97 -0.72
N ILE A 46 -8.55 -18.36 -0.71
CA ILE A 46 -9.00 -17.50 -1.82
C ILE A 46 -8.08 -16.29 -1.98
N MET A 47 -7.69 -15.65 -0.88
CA MET A 47 -6.80 -14.48 -0.91
C MET A 47 -5.38 -14.83 -1.39
N ASP A 48 -4.84 -15.97 -0.96
CA ASP A 48 -3.54 -16.46 -1.45
C ASP A 48 -3.59 -16.78 -2.94
N LEU A 49 -4.61 -17.51 -3.40
CA LEU A 49 -4.78 -17.81 -4.82
C LEU A 49 -4.96 -16.54 -5.68
N LEU A 50 -5.67 -15.53 -5.18
CA LEU A 50 -5.79 -14.24 -5.86
C LEU A 50 -4.42 -13.57 -6.04
N ARG A 51 -3.58 -13.56 -5.00
CA ARG A 51 -2.23 -12.99 -5.08
C ARG A 51 -1.37 -13.74 -6.07
N ASP A 52 -1.34 -15.07 -5.97
CA ASP A 52 -0.50 -15.92 -6.81
C ASP A 52 -0.91 -15.80 -8.29
N GLU A 53 -2.21 -15.68 -8.57
CA GLU A 53 -2.72 -15.47 -9.94
C GLU A 53 -2.41 -14.05 -10.48
N GLN A 54 -2.44 -13.02 -9.63
CA GLN A 54 -2.00 -11.67 -10.01
C GLN A 54 -0.49 -11.64 -10.33
N GLU A 55 0.32 -12.35 -9.55
CA GLU A 55 1.76 -12.49 -9.79
C GLU A 55 2.03 -13.23 -11.12
N ARG A 56 1.31 -14.32 -11.38
CA ARG A 56 1.37 -15.04 -12.66
C ARG A 56 1.04 -14.14 -13.85
N LEU A 57 0.01 -13.29 -13.74
CA LEU A 57 -0.36 -12.35 -14.80
C LEU A 57 0.69 -11.26 -15.01
N LEU A 58 1.31 -10.80 -13.93
CA LEU A 58 2.45 -9.87 -14.01
C LEU A 58 3.62 -10.52 -14.75
N GLU A 59 3.97 -11.77 -14.44
CA GLU A 59 5.02 -12.51 -15.14
C GLU A 59 4.72 -12.66 -16.63
N ILE A 60 3.48 -13.03 -16.99
CA ILE A 60 3.06 -13.13 -18.39
C ILE A 60 3.23 -11.79 -19.10
N SER A 61 2.84 -10.68 -18.46
CA SER A 61 2.95 -9.33 -19.05
C SER A 61 4.38 -8.92 -19.40
N LEU A 62 5.38 -9.53 -18.75
CA LEU A 62 6.79 -9.28 -19.03
C LEU A 62 7.29 -10.10 -20.23
N GLU A 63 6.64 -11.22 -20.55
CA GLU A 63 7.03 -12.14 -21.62
C GLU A 63 6.24 -11.93 -22.91
N ARG A 64 4.94 -11.61 -22.80
CA ARG A 64 4.03 -11.39 -23.92
C ARG A 64 2.84 -10.51 -23.54
N ASP A 65 2.09 -10.09 -24.55
CA ASP A 65 0.79 -9.46 -24.33
C ASP A 65 -0.18 -10.44 -23.64
N ILE A 66 -0.95 -9.91 -22.67
CA ILE A 66 -1.96 -10.68 -21.95
C ILE A 66 -3.21 -10.84 -22.82
N GLU A 67 -3.76 -12.06 -22.85
CA GLU A 67 -5.01 -12.38 -23.55
C GLU A 67 -6.18 -12.51 -22.57
N GLU A 68 -7.41 -12.38 -23.07
CA GLU A 68 -8.62 -12.54 -22.25
C GLU A 68 -8.69 -13.91 -21.55
N SER A 69 -8.18 -14.95 -22.23
CA SER A 69 -8.09 -16.32 -21.70
C SER A 69 -7.24 -16.40 -20.43
N ASP A 70 -6.20 -15.57 -20.31
CA ASP A 70 -5.30 -15.53 -19.16
C ASP A 70 -6.02 -15.07 -17.88
N PHE A 71 -7.10 -14.28 -18.01
CA PHE A 71 -7.87 -13.78 -16.86
C PHE A 71 -8.94 -14.75 -16.34
N THR A 72 -9.09 -15.92 -16.96
CA THR A 72 -10.17 -16.86 -16.61
C THR A 72 -10.15 -17.24 -15.13
N GLU A 73 -8.98 -17.60 -14.59
CA GLU A 73 -8.87 -18.01 -13.19
C GLU A 73 -9.00 -16.81 -12.24
N LEU A 74 -8.41 -15.66 -12.58
CA LEU A 74 -8.56 -14.43 -11.81
C LEU A 74 -10.05 -14.05 -11.67
N ASN A 75 -10.83 -14.13 -12.76
CA ASN A 75 -12.26 -13.84 -12.73
C ASN A 75 -13.03 -14.83 -11.85
N ASN A 76 -12.71 -16.12 -11.92
CA ASN A 76 -13.32 -17.13 -11.05
C ASN A 76 -13.03 -16.87 -9.57
N LEU A 77 -11.78 -16.50 -9.24
CA LEU A 77 -11.36 -16.17 -7.89
C LEU A 77 -12.02 -14.86 -7.40
N HIS A 78 -12.18 -13.87 -8.27
CA HIS A 78 -12.93 -12.65 -7.94
C HIS A 78 -14.38 -12.94 -7.59
N GLU A 79 -15.07 -13.80 -8.34
CA GLU A 79 -16.45 -14.18 -8.01
C GLU A 79 -16.53 -14.97 -6.70
N LYS A 80 -15.58 -15.86 -6.41
CA LYS A 80 -15.50 -16.56 -5.10
C LYS A 80 -15.27 -15.56 -3.96
N SER A 81 -14.38 -14.60 -4.15
CA SER A 81 -14.05 -13.55 -3.19
C SER A 81 -15.25 -12.64 -2.90
N LYS A 82 -15.96 -12.20 -3.93
CA LYS A 82 -17.17 -11.37 -3.83
C LYS A 82 -18.29 -12.03 -3.03
N ASN A 83 -18.41 -13.35 -3.11
CA ASN A 83 -19.39 -14.12 -2.37
C ASN A 83 -18.95 -14.47 -0.93
N ASN A 84 -17.75 -14.07 -0.51
CA ASN A 84 -17.23 -14.29 0.83
C ASN A 84 -17.29 -13.01 1.68
N GLN A 85 -18.20 -13.00 2.66
CA GLN A 85 -18.42 -11.84 3.53
C GLN A 85 -17.16 -11.40 4.31
N LEU A 86 -16.32 -12.35 4.73
CA LEU A 86 -15.09 -12.02 5.46
C LEU A 86 -14.12 -11.25 4.56
N ILE A 87 -13.98 -11.67 3.31
CA ILE A 87 -13.12 -11.00 2.33
C ILE A 87 -13.66 -9.60 2.02
N HIS A 88 -14.97 -9.46 1.84
CA HIS A 88 -15.58 -8.14 1.65
C HIS A 88 -15.26 -7.18 2.80
N SER A 89 -15.49 -7.61 4.04
CA SER A 89 -15.21 -6.80 5.22
C SER A 89 -13.72 -6.49 5.39
N TYR A 90 -12.83 -7.40 4.98
CA TYR A 90 -11.39 -7.14 4.92
C TYR A 90 -11.05 -6.03 3.92
N LEU A 91 -11.52 -6.15 2.67
CA LEU A 91 -11.23 -5.19 1.60
C LEU A 91 -11.76 -3.78 1.91
N GLU A 92 -12.94 -3.68 2.55
CA GLU A 92 -13.47 -2.39 3.03
C GLU A 92 -12.60 -1.76 4.13
N ALA A 93 -12.12 -2.57 5.06
CA ALA A 93 -11.24 -2.11 6.13
C ALA A 93 -9.86 -1.69 5.58
N GLU A 94 -9.30 -2.45 4.63
CA GLU A 94 -8.06 -2.13 3.94
C GLU A 94 -8.15 -0.81 3.15
N LYS A 95 -9.25 -0.62 2.40
CA LYS A 95 -9.53 0.64 1.71
C LYS A 95 -9.59 1.83 2.69
N SER A 96 -10.26 1.64 3.83
CA SER A 96 -10.37 2.69 4.85
C SER A 96 -9.00 3.01 5.46
N LEU A 97 -8.16 2.00 5.71
CA LEU A 97 -6.80 2.18 6.21
C LEU A 97 -5.89 2.91 5.20
N PHE A 98 -6.03 2.59 3.92
CA PHE A 98 -5.34 3.30 2.84
C PHE A 98 -5.72 4.78 2.82
N GLN A 99 -7.02 5.09 2.90
CA GLN A 99 -7.51 6.47 2.95
C GLN A 99 -7.00 7.23 4.19
N LEU A 100 -6.95 6.59 5.35
CA LEU A 100 -6.33 7.18 6.55
C LEU A 100 -4.86 7.51 6.29
N THR A 101 -4.11 6.58 5.70
CA THR A 101 -2.68 6.78 5.41
C THR A 101 -2.46 7.93 4.42
N GLN A 102 -3.30 8.05 3.39
CA GLN A 102 -3.26 9.18 2.46
C GLN A 102 -3.55 10.52 3.16
N ALA A 103 -4.57 10.57 4.01
CA ALA A 103 -4.92 11.78 4.76
C ALA A 103 -3.77 12.21 5.70
N LEU A 104 -3.15 11.26 6.39
CA LEU A 104 -1.99 11.52 7.25
C LEU A 104 -0.78 12.02 6.46
N ASN A 105 -0.51 11.43 5.30
CA ASN A 105 0.57 11.89 4.43
C ASN A 105 0.33 13.33 3.94
N SER A 106 -0.89 13.63 3.49
CA SER A 106 -1.30 14.98 3.08
C SER A 106 -1.11 15.99 4.21
N GLU A 107 -1.51 15.64 5.44
CA GLU A 107 -1.38 16.51 6.61
C GLU A 107 0.10 16.74 6.97
N ILE A 108 0.92 15.68 7.01
CA ILE A 108 2.35 15.79 7.30
C ILE A 108 3.04 16.68 6.26
N THR A 109 2.76 16.46 4.97
CA THR A 109 3.28 17.29 3.88
C THR A 109 2.88 18.76 4.06
N SER A 110 1.63 19.04 4.42
CA SER A 110 1.16 20.41 4.69
C SER A 110 1.85 21.05 5.91
N LEU A 111 2.12 20.29 6.96
CA LEU A 111 2.71 20.81 8.20
C LEU A 111 4.21 21.08 8.06
N ILE A 112 4.92 20.22 7.33
CA ILE A 112 6.37 20.36 7.11
C ILE A 112 6.66 21.34 5.96
N GLY A 113 5.67 21.59 5.08
CA GLY A 113 5.85 22.42 3.90
C GLY A 113 6.79 21.78 2.87
N PHE A 114 6.97 20.46 2.95
CA PHE A 114 7.84 19.67 2.10
C PHE A 114 7.03 18.51 1.53
N ASP A 115 6.81 18.53 0.22
CA ASP A 115 6.26 17.40 -0.48
C ASP A 115 7.39 16.44 -0.85
N PHE A 116 7.51 15.35 -0.09
CA PHE A 116 8.51 14.32 -0.35
C PHE A 116 8.39 13.74 -1.78
N ALA A 117 7.19 13.74 -2.38
CA ALA A 117 6.99 13.28 -3.76
C ALA A 117 7.55 14.27 -4.80
N LEU A 118 7.57 15.58 -4.51
CA LEU A 118 8.16 16.60 -5.39
C LEU A 118 9.67 16.75 -5.22
N SER A 119 10.19 16.42 -4.04
CA SER A 119 11.63 16.57 -3.75
C SER A 119 12.57 15.61 -4.52
N VAL A 120 12.01 14.55 -5.11
CA VAL A 120 12.76 13.60 -5.96
C VAL A 120 12.83 14.08 -7.42
N MET A 121 12.02 15.08 -7.81
CA MET A 121 11.96 15.64 -9.17
C MET A 121 12.92 16.82 -9.39
N HIS A 122 13.78 17.16 -8.43
CA HIS A 122 14.88 18.14 -8.59
C HIS A 122 16.24 17.45 -8.71
N ARG A 123 16.38 16.67 -9.77
CA ARG A 123 17.66 16.39 -10.43
C ARG A 123 17.35 16.47 -11.91
N ASP A 124 17.90 17.51 -12.54
CA ASP A 124 17.94 17.84 -13.97
C ASP A 124 17.49 19.30 -14.12
N ASP A 125 18.41 20.23 -13.83
CA ASP A 125 18.45 21.62 -14.34
C ASP A 125 19.66 22.39 -13.76
N ASP A 126 20.85 21.77 -13.70
CA ASP A 126 22.13 22.49 -13.61
C ASP A 126 22.95 22.22 -14.90
N ASP A 127 22.28 22.19 -16.05
CA ASP A 127 22.90 22.49 -17.34
C ASP A 127 22.99 24.02 -17.45
N GLU A 128 23.88 24.64 -16.67
CA GLU A 128 24.33 25.99 -16.96
C GLU A 128 25.20 25.94 -18.23
N GLU A 129 24.58 26.24 -19.37
CA GLU A 129 25.25 26.68 -20.60
C GLU A 129 26.16 27.89 -20.29
N GLU A 130 27.43 27.67 -19.95
CA GLU A 130 28.44 28.71 -20.06
C GLU A 130 28.84 28.89 -21.54
N VAL A 131 28.06 29.71 -22.24
CA VAL A 131 28.49 30.34 -23.50
C VAL A 131 29.54 31.41 -23.15
N TRP A 132 30.80 31.17 -23.48
CA TRP A 132 31.85 32.21 -23.50
C TRP A 132 32.11 32.64 -24.95
N GLU A 133 31.91 33.93 -25.22
CA GLU A 133 32.38 34.64 -26.42
C GLU A 133 33.90 34.68 -26.53
#